data_AF-X1FDA8-F1
#
_entry.id   AF-X1FDA8-F1
#
_cell.length_a   1.000
_cell.length_b   1.000
_cell.length_c   1.000
_cell.angle_alpha   90.00
_cell.angle_beta   90.00
_cell.angle_gamma   90.00
#
_symmetry.space_group_name_H-M   'P 1'
#
loop_
_entity.id
_entity.type
_entity.pdbx_description
1 polymer ?
#
loop_
_entity_poly.entity_id
_entity_poly.type
_entity_poly.pdbx_seq_one_letter_code
_entity_poly.pdbx_strand_id
1 'polypeptide(L)'
;GFDTGFWGKPHILKLQKDAKFLFIYLWTNDHCNQAGLYYIAPETIAFFTKLDEADLPSLFEEIKQKVKWYPEENLVWVKNFVKRQSKSSKFLAAVAKSLTAIHHDAAIQELLTYNLKRYGIEIPYKYYMDRVFSPSAAEPSERAEPLHNSSGKGNEPSSKTKDILDPKLGAIAECFEENIGMLTPALFERLKLIADTYPEGWFEKAVEEACGYGKRNLGYIEKILERWSKEGLSPSKTKRTDKPDKDDLDKYIKGKYGHMVRR
;
A
#
# COMPACT_ATOMS: atom_id res chain seq x y z
N GLY A 1 -3.62 14.51 -16.12
CA GLY A 1 -2.92 15.25 -17.19
C GLY A 1 -2.71 16.69 -16.78
N PHE A 2 -1.72 17.37 -17.36
CA PHE A 2 -1.58 18.82 -17.22
C PHE A 2 -2.68 19.52 -18.02
N ASP A 3 -3.36 20.48 -17.40
CA ASP A 3 -4.28 21.36 -18.10
C ASP A 3 -3.52 22.42 -18.93
N THR A 4 -4.14 22.96 -19.97
CA THR A 4 -3.54 24.01 -20.83
C THR A 4 -3.16 25.25 -20.04
N GLY A 5 -3.85 25.53 -18.94
CA GLY A 5 -3.56 26.63 -18.02
C GLY A 5 -2.39 26.36 -17.05
N PHE A 6 -1.72 25.21 -17.14
CA PHE A 6 -0.68 24.81 -16.19
C PHE A 6 0.45 25.85 -16.10
N TRP A 7 0.96 26.29 -17.25
CA TRP A 7 2.07 27.23 -17.34
C TRP A 7 1.75 28.62 -16.81
N GLY A 8 0.47 29.03 -16.85
CA GLY A 8 0.01 30.33 -16.36
C GLY A 8 -0.21 30.40 -14.85
N LYS A 9 -0.06 29.28 -14.12
CA LYS A 9 -0.31 29.27 -12.67
C LYS A 9 0.76 30.10 -11.95
N PRO A 10 0.39 31.02 -11.02
CA PRO A 10 1.36 31.92 -10.37
C PRO A 10 2.52 31.21 -9.68
N HIS A 11 2.29 30.02 -9.13
CA HIS A 11 3.34 29.22 -8.50
C HIS A 11 4.26 28.52 -9.48
N ILE A 12 3.84 28.29 -10.74
CA ILE A 12 4.68 27.72 -11.80
C ILE A 12 5.47 28.82 -12.50
N LEU A 13 4.91 30.01 -12.66
CA LEU A 13 5.60 31.16 -13.26
C LEU A 13 6.86 31.55 -12.48
N LYS A 14 6.78 31.48 -11.14
CA LYS A 14 7.87 31.83 -10.22
C LYS A 14 9.02 30.82 -10.19
N LEU A 15 8.83 29.61 -10.73
CA LEU A 15 9.87 28.60 -10.73
C LEU A 15 10.96 28.91 -11.75
N GLN A 16 12.19 28.50 -11.49
CA GLN A 16 13.26 28.45 -12.48
C GLN A 16 12.95 27.41 -13.56
N LYS A 17 13.61 27.56 -14.73
CA LYS A 17 13.39 26.68 -15.89
C LYS A 17 13.57 25.20 -15.52
N ASP A 18 14.60 24.89 -14.75
CA ASP A 18 15.00 23.52 -14.44
C ASP A 18 14.09 22.93 -13.37
N ALA A 19 13.62 23.73 -12.42
CA ALA A 19 12.59 23.34 -11.46
C ALA A 19 11.24 23.05 -12.13
N LYS A 20 10.85 23.84 -13.16
CA LYS A 20 9.65 23.52 -13.98
C LYS A 20 9.83 22.19 -14.69
N PHE A 21 11.00 21.96 -15.28
CA PHE A 21 11.30 20.75 -16.03
C PHE A 21 11.29 19.52 -15.12
N LEU A 22 11.97 19.59 -13.97
CA LEU A 22 11.96 18.56 -12.93
C LEU A 22 10.54 18.25 -12.47
N PHE A 23 9.74 19.28 -12.15
CA PHE A 23 8.37 19.10 -11.70
C PHE A 23 7.51 18.36 -12.73
N ILE A 24 7.64 18.70 -14.02
CA ILE A 24 6.91 18.02 -15.10
C ILE A 24 7.37 16.57 -15.21
N TYR A 25 8.68 16.34 -15.23
CA TYR A 25 9.26 15.00 -15.32
C TYR A 25 8.78 14.07 -14.19
N LEU A 26 8.77 14.55 -12.94
CA LEU A 26 8.27 13.79 -11.78
C LEU A 26 6.78 13.43 -11.89
N TRP A 27 6.04 14.11 -12.75
CA TRP A 27 4.63 13.84 -13.00
C TRP A 27 4.39 12.83 -14.14
N THR A 28 5.36 12.67 -15.04
CA THR A 28 5.17 11.98 -16.32
C THR A 28 6.08 10.78 -16.53
N ASN A 29 7.08 10.57 -15.69
CA ASN A 29 7.94 9.39 -15.79
C ASN A 29 7.14 8.10 -15.51
N ASP A 30 7.69 6.99 -15.98
CA ASP A 30 7.10 5.64 -15.89
C ASP A 30 7.14 5.03 -14.48
N HIS A 31 8.00 5.55 -13.59
CA HIS A 31 7.99 5.20 -12.16
C HIS A 31 6.76 5.80 -11.44
N CYS A 32 6.15 6.86 -11.99
CA CYS A 32 5.04 7.57 -11.38
C CYS A 32 3.76 6.70 -11.32
N ASN A 33 3.55 6.08 -10.16
CA ASN A 33 2.41 5.20 -9.91
C ASN A 33 1.11 5.99 -9.62
N GLN A 34 0.02 5.25 -9.38
CA GLN A 34 -1.31 5.83 -9.15
C GLN A 34 -1.37 6.75 -7.92
N ALA A 35 -0.55 6.51 -6.90
CA ALA A 35 -0.44 7.35 -5.72
C ALA A 35 0.39 8.62 -5.95
N GLY A 36 1.23 8.64 -6.99
CA GLY A 36 2.28 9.65 -7.16
C GLY A 36 3.35 9.56 -6.06
N LEU A 37 3.50 8.39 -5.42
CA LEU A 37 4.50 8.10 -4.39
C LEU A 37 5.30 6.88 -4.85
N TYR A 38 6.55 7.06 -5.26
CA TYR A 38 7.31 6.03 -5.95
C TYR A 38 8.82 6.21 -5.80
N TYR A 39 9.55 5.11 -5.98
CA TYR A 39 11.01 5.11 -5.96
C TYR A 39 11.60 5.57 -7.28
N ILE A 40 12.57 6.49 -7.22
CA ILE A 40 13.36 6.97 -8.33
C ILE A 40 14.73 7.46 -7.83
N ALA A 41 15.79 6.94 -8.43
CA ALA A 41 17.15 7.30 -8.06
C ALA A 41 17.56 8.66 -8.65
N PRO A 42 18.36 9.49 -7.95
CA PRO A 42 18.87 10.77 -8.45
C PRO A 42 19.53 10.67 -9.83
N GLU A 43 20.29 9.61 -10.07
CA GLU A 43 20.98 9.33 -11.32
C GLU A 43 19.97 9.13 -12.47
N THR A 44 18.82 8.51 -12.17
CA THR A 44 17.74 8.32 -13.15
C THR A 44 17.11 9.66 -13.51
N ILE A 45 16.88 10.53 -12.52
CA ILE A 45 16.38 11.89 -12.75
C ILE A 45 17.39 12.65 -13.62
N ALA A 46 18.66 12.69 -13.22
CA ALA A 46 19.74 13.37 -13.96
C ALA A 46 19.86 12.85 -15.39
N PHE A 47 19.81 11.53 -15.59
CA PHE A 47 19.92 10.90 -16.91
C PHE A 47 18.83 11.37 -17.89
N PHE A 48 17.56 11.36 -17.47
CA PHE A 48 16.44 11.71 -18.34
C PHE A 48 16.23 13.21 -18.50
N THR A 49 16.47 13.98 -17.43
CA THR A 49 16.26 15.43 -17.43
C THR A 49 17.47 16.20 -17.96
N LYS A 50 18.64 15.55 -18.01
CA LYS A 50 19.95 16.18 -18.28
C LYS A 50 20.32 17.28 -17.27
N LEU A 51 19.70 17.25 -16.09
CA LEU A 51 20.09 18.07 -14.96
C LEU A 51 21.33 17.47 -14.29
N ASP A 52 22.16 18.33 -13.70
CA ASP A 52 23.22 17.87 -12.83
C ASP A 52 22.60 17.29 -11.55
N GLU A 53 23.11 16.14 -11.12
CA GLU A 53 22.67 15.51 -9.88
C GLU A 53 22.96 16.41 -8.66
N ALA A 54 24.05 17.18 -8.73
CA ALA A 54 24.43 18.14 -7.69
C ALA A 54 23.40 19.27 -7.52
N ASP A 55 22.63 19.59 -8.56
CA ASP A 55 21.62 20.65 -8.52
C ASP A 55 20.29 20.16 -7.95
N LEU A 56 20.03 18.85 -7.93
CA LEU A 56 18.74 18.28 -7.53
C LEU A 56 18.26 18.75 -6.14
N PRO A 57 19.09 18.81 -5.08
CA PRO A 57 18.63 19.31 -3.78
C PRO A 57 18.04 20.71 -3.83
N SER A 58 18.70 21.63 -4.55
CA SER A 58 18.21 23.01 -4.69
C SER A 58 16.90 23.07 -5.50
N LEU A 59 16.78 22.25 -6.54
CA LEU A 59 15.59 22.19 -7.38
C LEU A 59 14.40 21.59 -6.64
N PHE A 60 14.62 20.53 -5.84
CA PHE A 60 13.60 19.93 -4.98
C PHE A 60 13.13 20.89 -3.90
N GLU A 61 14.03 21.68 -3.32
CA GLU A 61 13.68 22.74 -2.37
C GLU A 61 12.79 23.81 -3.01
N GLU A 62 13.01 24.16 -4.27
CA GLU A 62 12.18 25.12 -5.00
C GLU A 62 10.75 24.60 -5.21
N ILE A 63 10.59 23.31 -5.50
CA ILE A 63 9.29 22.67 -5.76
C ILE A 63 8.66 22.01 -4.54
N LYS A 64 9.23 22.17 -3.33
CA LYS A 64 8.81 21.48 -2.09
C LYS A 64 7.35 21.65 -1.69
N GLN A 65 6.74 22.74 -2.13
CA GLN A 65 5.31 22.99 -1.92
C GLN A 65 4.42 21.96 -2.64
N LYS A 66 4.89 21.39 -3.75
CA LYS A 66 4.15 20.46 -4.61
C LYS A 66 4.74 19.06 -4.61
N VAL A 67 6.03 18.91 -4.33
CA VAL A 67 6.71 17.62 -4.29
C VAL A 67 7.39 17.48 -2.95
N LYS A 68 7.38 16.29 -2.38
CA LYS A 68 8.24 15.94 -1.25
C LYS A 68 9.25 14.91 -1.73
N TRP A 69 10.50 15.08 -1.36
CA TRP A 69 11.60 14.20 -1.73
C TRP A 69 12.23 13.65 -0.46
N TYR A 70 12.50 12.34 -0.48
CA TYR A 70 13.19 11.60 0.56
C TYR A 70 14.46 11.05 -0.11
N PRO A 71 15.58 11.79 -0.02
CA PRO A 71 16.78 11.49 -0.80
C PRO A 71 17.42 10.16 -0.40
N GLU A 72 17.46 9.84 0.90
CA GLU A 72 18.10 8.63 1.42
C GLU A 72 17.40 7.34 0.93
N GLU A 73 16.07 7.41 0.76
CA GLU A 73 15.24 6.28 0.35
C GLU A 73 14.95 6.29 -1.16
N ASN A 74 15.53 7.22 -1.92
CA ASN A 74 15.24 7.42 -3.34
C ASN A 74 13.74 7.50 -3.62
N LEU A 75 13.00 8.20 -2.77
CA LEU A 75 11.53 8.21 -2.79
C LEU A 75 11.02 9.62 -3.08
N VAL A 76 10.07 9.74 -3.99
CA VAL A 76 9.41 11.01 -4.32
C VAL A 76 7.91 10.88 -4.11
N TRP A 77 7.32 11.93 -3.54
CA TRP A 77 5.89 12.11 -3.46
C TRP A 77 5.43 13.39 -4.14
N VAL A 78 4.65 13.21 -5.21
CA VAL A 78 3.98 14.29 -5.94
C VAL A 78 2.63 14.60 -5.28
N LYS A 79 2.56 15.71 -4.55
CA LYS A 79 1.34 16.15 -3.86
C LYS A 79 0.23 16.45 -4.89
N ASN A 80 -1.01 16.21 -4.49
CA ASN A 80 -2.22 16.42 -5.30
C ASN A 80 -2.37 15.50 -6.53
N PHE A 81 -1.46 14.54 -6.74
CA PHE A 81 -1.56 13.61 -7.86
C PHE A 81 -2.87 12.82 -7.79
N VAL A 82 -3.17 12.21 -6.64
CA VAL A 82 -4.42 11.48 -6.39
C VAL A 82 -5.64 12.37 -6.63
N LYS A 83 -5.70 13.56 -6.04
CA LYS A 83 -6.84 14.49 -6.23
C LYS A 83 -7.08 14.84 -7.70
N ARG A 84 -6.01 14.99 -8.50
CA ARG A 84 -6.10 15.37 -9.92
C ARG A 84 -6.48 14.21 -10.83
N GLN A 85 -6.08 13.00 -10.48
CA GLN A 85 -6.31 11.80 -11.29
C GLN A 85 -7.56 11.02 -10.85
N SER A 86 -8.03 11.23 -9.62
CA SER A 86 -9.22 10.57 -9.09
C SER A 86 -10.47 10.99 -9.86
N LYS A 87 -10.93 10.09 -10.72
CA LYS A 87 -12.18 10.20 -11.48
C LYS A 87 -13.22 9.16 -11.04
N SER A 88 -12.83 8.21 -10.19
CA SER A 88 -13.70 7.10 -9.74
C SER A 88 -13.15 6.39 -8.50
N SER A 89 -14.00 5.64 -7.80
CA SER A 89 -13.61 4.76 -6.69
C SER A 89 -12.62 3.66 -7.10
N LYS A 90 -12.72 3.15 -8.34
CA LYS A 90 -11.75 2.17 -8.89
C LYS A 90 -10.32 2.73 -8.93
N PHE A 91 -10.17 4.03 -9.20
CA PHE A 91 -8.86 4.68 -9.15
C PHE A 91 -8.30 4.66 -7.72
N LEU A 92 -9.11 4.93 -6.70
CA LEU A 92 -8.66 4.89 -5.30
C LEU A 92 -8.24 3.48 -4.85
N ALA A 93 -8.92 2.44 -5.35
CA ALA A 93 -8.48 1.06 -5.13
C ALA A 93 -7.11 0.78 -5.80
N ALA A 94 -6.87 1.35 -6.99
CA ALA A 94 -5.57 1.27 -7.66
C ALA A 94 -4.47 2.04 -6.92
N VAL A 95 -4.79 3.20 -6.33
CA VAL A 95 -3.89 3.95 -5.42
C VAL A 95 -3.53 3.08 -4.22
N ALA A 96 -4.51 2.50 -3.53
CA ALA A 96 -4.25 1.62 -2.39
C ALA A 96 -3.36 0.44 -2.78
N LYS A 97 -3.59 -0.17 -3.95
CA LYS A 97 -2.74 -1.23 -4.47
C LYS A 97 -1.32 -0.76 -4.78
N SER A 98 -1.11 0.42 -5.33
CA SER A 98 0.25 0.90 -5.64
C SER A 98 1.09 1.16 -4.39
N LEU A 99 0.44 1.48 -3.26
CA LEU A 99 1.11 1.72 -1.99
C LEU A 99 1.68 0.45 -1.36
N THR A 100 1.19 -0.75 -1.71
CA THR A 100 1.70 -2.00 -1.10
C THR A 100 3.13 -2.35 -1.50
N ALA A 101 3.62 -1.77 -2.61
CA ALA A 101 4.99 -1.92 -3.07
C ALA A 101 5.94 -0.87 -2.47
N ILE A 102 5.42 0.07 -1.66
CA ILE A 102 6.20 1.12 -1.02
C ILE A 102 6.51 0.70 0.42
N HIS A 103 7.78 0.55 0.74
CA HIS A 103 8.29 0.20 2.06
C HIS A 103 8.72 1.45 2.83
N HIS A 104 7.81 2.42 2.94
CA HIS A 104 8.07 3.68 3.65
C HIS A 104 6.82 4.19 4.38
N ASP A 105 6.66 3.73 5.61
CA ASP A 105 5.44 3.95 6.40
C ASP A 105 5.11 5.43 6.60
N ALA A 106 6.09 6.22 7.01
CA ALA A 106 5.85 7.64 7.29
C ALA A 106 5.36 8.42 6.04
N ALA A 107 5.94 8.17 4.86
CA ALA A 107 5.51 8.78 3.61
C ALA A 107 4.10 8.35 3.20
N ILE A 108 3.77 7.07 3.38
CA ILE A 108 2.41 6.57 3.15
C ILE A 108 1.44 7.27 4.11
N GLN A 109 1.78 7.40 5.40
CA GLN A 109 0.92 8.08 6.36
C GLN A 109 0.69 9.54 6.06
N GLU A 110 1.75 10.22 5.68
CA GLU A 110 1.67 11.62 5.28
C GLU A 110 0.77 11.77 4.05
N LEU A 111 0.87 10.86 3.07
CA LEU A 111 0.02 10.83 1.89
C LEU A 111 -1.46 10.63 2.24
N LEU A 112 -1.78 9.62 3.05
CA LEU A 112 -3.16 9.32 3.46
C LEU A 112 -3.76 10.50 4.22
N THR A 113 -3.03 10.99 5.24
CA THR A 113 -3.45 12.11 6.07
C THR A 113 -3.66 13.38 5.25
N TYR A 114 -2.76 13.68 4.31
CA TYR A 114 -2.87 14.84 3.44
C TYR A 114 -4.10 14.78 2.54
N ASN A 115 -4.36 13.63 1.90
CA ASN A 115 -5.52 13.48 1.02
C ASN A 115 -6.84 13.54 1.80
N LEU A 116 -6.90 12.94 2.98
CA LEU A 116 -8.06 12.99 3.86
C LEU A 116 -8.31 14.43 4.36
N LYS A 117 -7.33 15.06 5.01
CA LYS A 117 -7.50 16.39 5.61
C LYS A 117 -7.71 17.50 4.58
N ARG A 118 -7.02 17.45 3.44
CA ARG A 118 -7.05 18.55 2.45
C ARG A 118 -8.22 18.43 1.47
N TYR A 119 -8.62 17.19 1.14
CA TYR A 119 -9.57 16.93 0.05
C TYR A 119 -10.74 16.03 0.44
N GLY A 120 -10.80 15.52 1.68
CA GLY A 120 -11.82 14.53 2.08
C GLY A 120 -11.71 13.22 1.31
N ILE A 121 -10.54 12.91 0.74
CA ILE A 121 -10.34 11.68 -0.04
C ILE A 121 -9.83 10.59 0.89
N GLU A 122 -10.69 9.64 1.18
CA GLU A 122 -10.33 8.41 1.88
C GLU A 122 -9.82 7.37 0.87
N ILE A 123 -8.55 6.99 1.02
CA ILE A 123 -7.92 5.95 0.21
C ILE A 123 -8.09 4.62 0.97
N PRO A 124 -8.65 3.57 0.35
CA PRO A 124 -8.94 2.30 1.02
C PRO A 124 -7.68 1.45 1.24
N TYR A 125 -6.67 2.03 1.89
CA TYR A 125 -5.39 1.41 2.18
C TYR A 125 -5.37 0.87 3.61
N LYS A 126 -5.28 -0.47 3.74
CA LYS A 126 -5.52 -1.19 4.98
C LYS A 126 -4.38 -1.11 6.01
N TYR A 127 -3.15 -0.83 5.57
CA TYR A 127 -1.95 -0.99 6.40
C TYR A 127 -1.77 0.09 7.49
N TYR A 128 -2.64 1.10 7.56
CA TYR A 128 -2.55 2.16 8.58
C TYR A 128 -3.24 1.83 9.90
N MET A 129 -4.36 1.10 9.89
CA MET A 129 -5.27 1.06 11.05
C MET A 129 -4.70 0.32 12.27
N ASP A 130 -3.71 -0.58 12.10
CA ASP A 130 -3.21 -1.41 13.20
C ASP A 130 -2.13 -0.76 14.08
N ARG A 131 -1.48 0.32 13.64
CA ARG A 131 -0.34 0.92 14.39
C ARG A 131 -0.66 2.17 15.20
N VAL A 132 -1.84 2.77 15.06
CA VAL A 132 -2.18 4.05 15.74
C VAL A 132 -3.08 3.86 16.97
N PHE A 133 -3.62 2.66 17.21
CA PHE A 133 -4.28 2.32 18.47
C PHE A 133 -3.32 1.63 19.44
N SER A 134 -2.23 2.32 19.82
CA SER A 134 -1.57 2.06 21.09
C SER A 134 -1.72 3.31 21.96
N PRO A 135 -2.43 3.24 23.10
CA PRO A 135 -2.52 4.37 24.00
C PRO A 135 -1.15 4.64 24.64
N SER A 136 -0.56 5.78 24.27
CA SER A 136 0.30 6.63 25.10
C SER A 136 0.90 5.97 26.36
N ALA A 137 2.09 5.39 26.23
CA ALA A 137 2.94 5.14 27.40
C ALA A 137 3.65 6.46 27.76
N ALA A 138 3.13 7.09 28.82
CA ALA A 138 3.74 8.24 29.48
C ALA A 138 5.04 7.82 30.21
N GLU A 139 5.99 8.76 30.28
CA GLU A 139 7.21 8.71 31.10
C GLU A 139 6.90 8.45 32.60
N PRO A 140 7.82 7.80 33.35
CA PRO A 140 7.59 7.39 34.73
C PRO A 140 8.07 8.43 35.76
N SER A 141 7.28 8.70 36.81
CA SER A 141 7.79 9.26 38.07
C SER A 141 7.09 8.69 39.31
N GLU A 142 7.89 8.23 40.25
CA GLU A 142 7.57 7.57 41.53
C GLU A 142 6.82 8.45 42.55
N ARG A 143 5.99 7.82 43.42
CA ARG A 143 6.16 7.73 44.90
C ARG A 143 4.83 7.54 45.69
N ALA A 144 4.66 6.34 46.28
CA ALA A 144 4.03 5.89 47.55
C ALA A 144 2.87 6.70 48.20
N GLU A 145 1.62 6.19 48.36
CA GLU A 145 1.03 5.22 49.35
C GLU A 145 0.56 5.84 50.71
N PRO A 146 -0.32 5.23 51.56
CA PRO A 146 -1.58 4.48 51.35
C PRO A 146 -2.69 4.76 52.45
N LEU A 147 -3.90 4.16 52.32
CA LEU A 147 -4.65 3.31 53.30
C LEU A 147 -6.20 3.43 53.32
N HIS A 148 -6.82 2.24 53.14
CA HIS A 148 -8.08 1.68 53.70
C HIS A 148 -9.47 2.31 53.38
N ASN A 149 -10.56 1.55 53.16
CA ASN A 149 -10.88 0.17 53.54
C ASN A 149 -11.95 -0.51 52.62
N SER A 150 -11.81 -1.83 52.50
CA SER A 150 -12.71 -2.93 52.07
C SER A 150 -14.20 -2.66 51.78
N SER A 151 -14.79 -3.29 50.76
CA SER A 151 -15.22 -4.70 50.85
C SER A 151 -15.45 -5.36 49.48
N GLY A 152 -15.07 -6.63 49.40
CA GLY A 152 -14.95 -7.41 48.17
C GLY A 152 -16.26 -7.81 47.49
N LYS A 153 -16.15 -8.03 46.18
CA LYS A 153 -16.62 -9.25 45.53
C LYS A 153 -15.76 -9.51 44.30
N GLY A 154 -14.94 -10.55 44.38
CA GLY A 154 -14.15 -11.03 43.25
C GLY A 154 -15.05 -11.60 42.16
N ASN A 155 -14.57 -11.48 40.93
CA ASN A 155 -14.81 -12.43 39.84
C ASN A 155 -13.85 -12.06 38.69
N GLU A 156 -12.66 -12.65 38.72
CA GLU A 156 -12.22 -13.42 37.54
C GLU A 156 -12.60 -14.87 37.85
N PRO A 157 -13.09 -15.64 36.87
CA PRO A 157 -12.11 -16.24 35.96
C PRO A 157 -12.57 -16.38 34.49
N SER A 158 -11.58 -16.34 33.61
CA SER A 158 -11.34 -17.38 32.60
C SER A 158 -12.22 -17.43 31.33
N SER A 159 -11.53 -17.42 30.19
CA SER A 159 -11.68 -18.42 29.13
C SER A 159 -13.12 -18.81 28.74
N LYS A 160 -13.86 -17.91 28.07
CA LYS A 160 -15.13 -18.25 27.42
C LYS A 160 -15.34 -17.54 26.08
N THR A 161 -14.45 -17.80 25.12
CA THR A 161 -14.81 -17.67 23.69
C THR A 161 -14.19 -18.79 22.84
N LYS A 162 -13.86 -19.94 23.44
CA LYS A 162 -13.38 -21.12 22.71
C LYS A 162 -14.45 -22.19 22.45
N ASP A 163 -15.67 -22.05 22.97
CA ASP A 163 -16.65 -23.15 22.99
C ASP A 163 -17.92 -22.99 22.11
N ILE A 164 -18.03 -21.98 21.25
CA ILE A 164 -19.17 -21.91 20.29
C ILE A 164 -18.71 -21.32 18.94
N LEU A 165 -17.66 -21.90 18.37
CA LEU A 165 -17.28 -21.63 16.99
C LEU A 165 -17.35 -22.96 16.25
N ASP A 166 -18.18 -23.01 15.21
CA ASP A 166 -18.25 -24.15 14.29
C ASP A 166 -16.81 -24.59 13.95
N PRO A 167 -16.44 -25.87 14.13
CA PRO A 167 -15.09 -26.37 13.88
C PRO A 167 -14.59 -26.00 12.47
N LYS A 168 -15.51 -25.99 11.49
CA LYS A 168 -15.25 -25.62 10.11
C LYS A 168 -14.91 -24.15 9.95
N LEU A 169 -15.61 -23.28 10.67
CA LEU A 169 -15.33 -21.84 10.67
C LEU A 169 -14.01 -21.53 11.37
N GLY A 170 -13.69 -22.26 12.46
CA GLY A 170 -12.40 -22.18 13.14
C GLY A 170 -11.23 -22.48 12.20
N ALA A 171 -11.31 -23.60 11.48
CA ALA A 171 -10.27 -23.99 10.52
C ALA A 171 -10.09 -22.98 9.37
N ILE A 172 -11.19 -22.41 8.87
CA ILE A 172 -11.16 -21.37 7.82
C ILE A 172 -10.54 -20.07 8.35
N ALA A 173 -10.86 -19.69 9.58
CA ALA A 173 -10.30 -18.52 10.25
C ALA A 173 -8.79 -18.65 10.46
N GLU A 174 -8.33 -19.79 11.00
CA GLU A 174 -6.90 -20.08 11.20
C GLU A 174 -6.13 -20.05 9.87
N CYS A 175 -6.64 -20.75 8.85
CA CYS A 175 -6.02 -20.77 7.52
C CYS A 175 -5.92 -19.37 6.89
N PHE A 176 -6.92 -18.52 7.13
CA PHE A 176 -6.91 -17.12 6.69
C PHE A 176 -5.85 -16.30 7.43
N GLU A 177 -5.78 -16.40 8.74
CA GLU A 177 -4.81 -15.65 9.56
C GLU A 177 -3.36 -16.02 9.24
N GLU A 178 -3.07 -17.32 9.08
CA GLU A 178 -1.72 -17.82 8.79
C GLU A 178 -1.20 -17.40 7.41
N ASN A 179 -2.07 -17.38 6.39
CA ASN A 179 -1.64 -17.22 4.99
C ASN A 179 -1.90 -15.82 4.40
N ILE A 180 -2.83 -15.06 4.98
CA ILE A 180 -3.32 -13.79 4.43
C ILE A 180 -3.13 -12.64 5.41
N GLY A 181 -3.54 -12.80 6.67
CA GLY A 181 -3.37 -11.81 7.73
C GLY A 181 -4.58 -11.67 8.65
N MET A 182 -4.57 -10.64 9.50
CA MET A 182 -5.51 -10.50 10.63
C MET A 182 -7.00 -10.55 10.24
N LEU A 183 -7.77 -11.24 11.07
CA LEU A 183 -9.20 -11.43 10.89
C LEU A 183 -10.01 -10.30 11.56
N THR A 184 -10.51 -9.37 10.75
CA THR A 184 -11.40 -8.30 11.25
C THR A 184 -12.84 -8.82 11.38
N PRO A 185 -13.72 -8.21 12.21
CA PRO A 185 -15.11 -8.64 12.34
C PRO A 185 -15.87 -8.70 11.01
N ALA A 186 -15.61 -7.77 10.09
CA ALA A 186 -16.23 -7.78 8.75
C ALA A 186 -15.70 -8.91 7.85
N LEU A 187 -14.43 -9.31 8.00
CA LEU A 187 -13.89 -10.48 7.32
C LEU A 187 -14.39 -11.77 7.96
N PHE A 188 -14.56 -11.78 9.28
CA PHE A 188 -15.14 -12.90 10.04
C PHE A 188 -16.55 -13.23 9.55
N GLU A 189 -17.42 -12.22 9.38
CA GLU A 189 -18.75 -12.42 8.79
C GLU A 189 -18.70 -13.00 7.36
N ARG A 190 -17.68 -12.63 6.59
CA ARG A 190 -17.47 -13.20 5.24
C ARG A 190 -16.93 -14.62 5.29
N LEU A 191 -16.01 -14.94 6.21
CA LEU A 191 -15.52 -16.30 6.44
C LEU A 191 -16.65 -17.20 6.93
N LYS A 192 -17.55 -16.69 7.77
CA LYS A 192 -18.77 -17.37 8.19
C LYS A 192 -19.65 -17.72 7.00
N LEU A 193 -19.94 -16.75 6.12
CA LEU A 193 -20.69 -17.00 4.89
C LEU A 193 -20.01 -18.04 4.00
N ILE A 194 -18.67 -18.01 3.90
CA ILE A 194 -17.89 -18.99 3.13
C ILE A 194 -18.00 -20.38 3.76
N ALA A 195 -17.91 -20.48 5.09
CA ALA A 195 -18.06 -21.74 5.83
C ALA A 195 -19.46 -22.33 5.64
N ASP A 196 -20.49 -21.50 5.57
CA ASP A 196 -21.87 -21.93 5.33
C ASP A 196 -22.12 -22.35 3.87
N THR A 197 -21.43 -21.70 2.91
CA THR A 197 -21.72 -21.85 1.48
C THR A 197 -20.92 -22.98 0.80
N TYR A 198 -19.65 -23.17 1.19
CA TYR A 198 -18.74 -24.06 0.46
C TYR A 198 -18.36 -25.31 1.28
N PRO A 199 -18.08 -26.46 0.63
CA PRO A 199 -17.64 -27.67 1.34
C PRO A 199 -16.30 -27.50 2.08
N GLU A 200 -16.05 -28.35 3.06
CA GLU A 200 -14.80 -28.37 3.84
C GLU A 200 -13.56 -28.60 2.95
N GLY A 201 -12.43 -27.96 3.29
CA GLY A 201 -11.17 -28.04 2.53
C GLY A 201 -11.12 -27.27 1.20
N TRP A 202 -12.23 -26.68 0.74
CA TRP A 202 -12.22 -25.82 -0.45
C TRP A 202 -11.50 -24.50 -0.22
N PHE A 203 -11.69 -23.92 0.97
CA PHE A 203 -11.08 -22.65 1.32
C PHE A 203 -9.54 -22.74 1.31
N GLU A 204 -8.98 -23.74 1.97
CA GLU A 204 -7.53 -23.98 2.02
C GLU A 204 -6.91 -24.10 0.63
N LYS A 205 -7.50 -24.90 -0.27
CA LYS A 205 -7.04 -25.03 -1.65
C LYS A 205 -7.13 -23.72 -2.43
N ALA A 206 -8.16 -22.91 -2.17
CA ALA A 206 -8.30 -21.61 -2.79
C ALA A 206 -7.26 -20.61 -2.27
N VAL A 207 -6.87 -20.71 -1.00
CA VAL A 207 -5.78 -19.95 -0.39
C VAL A 207 -4.43 -20.33 -1.01
N GLU A 208 -4.15 -21.63 -1.17
CA GLU A 208 -2.94 -22.11 -1.86
C GLU A 208 -2.85 -21.57 -3.29
N GLU A 209 -3.95 -21.63 -4.05
CA GLU A 209 -4.00 -21.09 -5.41
C GLU A 209 -3.79 -19.56 -5.39
N ALA A 210 -4.41 -18.84 -4.46
CA ALA A 210 -4.20 -17.40 -4.28
C ALA A 210 -2.76 -17.04 -3.93
N CYS A 211 -2.09 -17.85 -3.11
CA CYS A 211 -0.68 -17.73 -2.75
C CYS A 211 0.23 -17.95 -3.96
N GLY A 212 -0.02 -19.00 -4.76
CA GLY A 212 0.76 -19.30 -5.97
C GLY A 212 0.71 -18.18 -7.03
N TYR A 213 -0.40 -17.43 -7.08
CA TYR A 213 -0.53 -16.26 -7.97
C TYR A 213 -0.11 -14.92 -7.33
N GLY A 214 0.41 -14.93 -6.10
CA GLY A 214 0.77 -13.70 -5.36
C GLY A 214 -0.43 -12.78 -5.05
N LYS A 215 -1.66 -13.30 -5.08
CA LYS A 215 -2.92 -12.56 -4.88
C LYS A 215 -3.61 -12.98 -3.58
N ARG A 216 -2.91 -12.82 -2.46
CA ARG A 216 -3.34 -13.18 -1.10
C ARG A 216 -4.40 -12.21 -0.55
N ASN A 217 -5.64 -12.27 -1.04
CA ASN A 217 -6.77 -11.51 -0.47
C ASN A 217 -8.09 -12.28 -0.57
N LEU A 218 -8.99 -12.06 0.41
CA LEU A 218 -10.26 -12.79 0.51
C LEU A 218 -11.15 -12.63 -0.73
N GLY A 219 -11.15 -11.47 -1.37
CA GLY A 219 -11.96 -11.24 -2.57
C GLY A 219 -11.48 -12.03 -3.80
N TYR A 220 -10.21 -12.39 -3.86
CA TYR A 220 -9.69 -13.29 -4.90
C TYR A 220 -10.04 -14.76 -4.58
N ILE A 221 -9.96 -15.14 -3.30
CA ILE A 221 -10.34 -16.46 -2.81
C ILE A 221 -11.82 -16.73 -3.02
N GLU A 222 -12.70 -15.76 -2.72
CA GLU A 222 -14.13 -15.84 -3.02
C GLU A 222 -14.40 -16.07 -4.50
N LYS A 223 -13.66 -15.41 -5.39
CA LYS A 223 -13.79 -15.63 -6.84
C LYS A 223 -13.34 -17.02 -7.28
N ILE A 224 -12.32 -17.58 -6.64
CA ILE A 224 -11.88 -18.97 -6.88
C ILE A 224 -12.99 -19.93 -6.44
N LEU A 225 -13.56 -19.70 -5.25
CA LEU A 225 -14.65 -20.51 -4.69
C LEU A 225 -15.93 -20.42 -5.53
N GLU A 226 -16.33 -19.23 -5.96
CA GLU A 226 -17.47 -19.01 -6.85
C GLU A 226 -17.30 -19.73 -8.20
N ARG A 227 -16.09 -19.71 -8.76
CA ARG A 227 -15.76 -20.45 -9.99
C ARG A 227 -15.88 -21.95 -9.76
N TRP A 228 -15.27 -22.48 -8.70
CA TRP A 228 -15.33 -23.91 -8.38
C TRP A 228 -16.74 -24.38 -8.02
N SER A 229 -17.60 -23.51 -7.47
CA SER A 229 -19.01 -23.85 -7.21
C SER A 229 -19.80 -24.06 -8.51
N LYS A 230 -19.41 -23.41 -9.61
CA LYS A 230 -20.04 -23.56 -10.93
C LYS A 230 -19.44 -24.68 -11.77
N GLU A 231 -18.12 -24.85 -11.70
CA GLU A 231 -17.35 -25.73 -12.59
C GLU A 231 -16.92 -27.05 -11.94
N GLY A 232 -17.10 -27.19 -10.63
CA GLY A 232 -16.52 -28.26 -9.81
C GLY A 232 -15.13 -27.91 -9.28
N LEU A 233 -14.70 -28.62 -8.24
CA LEU A 233 -13.39 -28.39 -7.60
C LEU A 233 -12.26 -28.76 -8.55
N SER A 234 -11.60 -27.75 -9.14
CA SER A 234 -10.46 -27.93 -10.04
C SER A 234 -9.28 -27.07 -9.58
N PRO A 235 -8.51 -27.53 -8.56
CA PRO A 235 -7.27 -26.87 -8.15
C PRO A 235 -6.26 -26.96 -9.29
N SER A 236 -5.73 -25.81 -9.71
CA SER A 236 -4.77 -25.77 -10.81
C SER A 236 -3.46 -26.47 -10.44
N LYS A 237 -3.01 -27.44 -11.24
CA LYS A 237 -1.67 -28.04 -11.08
C LYS A 237 -0.63 -27.00 -11.47
N THR A 238 0.06 -26.44 -10.47
CA THR A 238 1.07 -25.39 -10.61
C THR A 238 2.16 -25.79 -11.62
N LYS A 239 2.21 -25.10 -12.76
CA LYS A 239 3.43 -24.90 -13.55
C LYS A 239 3.53 -23.43 -13.90
N ARG A 240 4.42 -22.71 -13.22
CA ARG A 240 5.44 -21.88 -13.87
C ARG A 240 6.43 -21.31 -12.86
N THR A 241 7.66 -21.29 -13.34
CA THR A 241 8.90 -20.85 -12.72
C THR A 241 8.99 -19.32 -12.77
N ASP A 242 8.93 -18.66 -11.62
CA ASP A 242 9.36 -17.27 -11.50
C ASP A 242 10.81 -17.28 -11.01
N LYS A 243 11.76 -17.06 -11.93
CA LYS A 243 13.13 -16.66 -11.57
C LYS A 243 13.08 -15.19 -11.14
N PRO A 244 13.79 -14.79 -10.08
CA PRO A 244 13.92 -13.37 -9.73
C PRO A 244 14.79 -12.67 -10.78
N ASP A 245 14.25 -11.62 -11.40
CA ASP A 245 14.94 -10.77 -12.37
C ASP A 245 16.11 -10.04 -11.68
N LYS A 246 17.33 -10.49 -11.93
CA LYS A 246 18.53 -9.66 -11.87
C LYS A 246 18.76 -9.12 -13.28
N ASP A 247 17.99 -8.13 -13.74
CA ASP A 247 18.22 -7.52 -15.07
C ASP A 247 17.51 -6.16 -15.29
N ASP A 248 17.35 -5.34 -14.25
CA ASP A 248 16.64 -4.05 -14.38
C ASP A 248 17.41 -2.95 -15.17
N LEU A 249 18.73 -3.09 -15.36
CA LEU A 249 19.50 -2.15 -16.19
C LEU A 249 19.51 -2.56 -17.68
N ASP A 250 19.55 -3.87 -17.95
CA ASP A 250 19.70 -4.44 -19.29
C ASP A 250 18.47 -4.23 -20.18
N LYS A 251 17.30 -4.08 -19.56
CA LYS A 251 16.03 -3.74 -20.24
C LYS A 251 16.08 -2.41 -20.98
N TYR A 252 16.83 -1.43 -20.46
CA TYR A 252 16.96 -0.11 -21.08
C TYR A 252 18.13 -0.04 -22.09
N ILE A 253 19.14 -0.90 -21.92
CA ILE A 253 20.28 -1.02 -22.83
C ILE A 253 19.92 -1.80 -24.11
N LYS A 254 19.03 -2.80 -24.02
CA LYS A 254 18.64 -3.66 -25.17
C LYS A 254 17.34 -3.21 -25.87
N GLY A 255 16.68 -2.17 -25.36
CA GLY A 255 15.43 -1.63 -25.92
C GLY A 255 15.61 -0.65 -27.07
N LYS A 256 14.50 -0.04 -27.52
CA LYS A 256 14.40 0.91 -28.65
C LYS A 256 15.42 2.07 -28.61
N TYR A 257 15.96 2.40 -27.45
CA TYR A 257 16.92 3.49 -27.23
C TYR A 257 18.35 3.03 -26.90
N GLY A 258 18.64 1.73 -26.97
CA GLY A 258 19.96 1.16 -26.64
C GLY A 258 21.13 1.72 -27.46
N HIS A 259 20.85 2.17 -28.68
CA HIS A 259 21.83 2.80 -29.57
C HIS A 259 22.28 4.19 -29.10
N MET A 260 21.58 4.83 -28.16
CA MET A 260 21.95 6.14 -27.61
C MET A 260 22.94 6.04 -26.42
N VAL A 261 23.23 4.82 -25.94
CA VAL A 261 24.00 4.58 -24.69
C VAL A 261 25.46 4.21 -24.97
N ARG A 262 25.88 4.04 -26.23
CA ARG A 262 27.29 3.78 -26.57
C ARG A 262 27.89 4.91 -27.40
N ARG A 263 28.70 5.74 -26.75
CA ARG A 263 29.84 6.44 -27.35
C ARG A 263 30.95 6.57 -26.33
#